data_AF-A0A395IWW2-F1
#
_entry.id   AF-A0A395IWW2-F1
#
_cell.length_a   1.000
_cell.length_b   1.000
_cell.length_c   1.000
_cell.angle_alpha   90.00
_cell.angle_beta   90.00
_cell.angle_gamma   90.00
#
_symmetry.space_group_name_H-M   'P 1'
#
loop_
_entity.id
_entity.type
_entity.pdbx_description
1 polymer ?
#
loop_
_entity_poly.entity_id
_entity_poly.type
_entity_poly.pdbx_seq_one_letter_code
_entity_poly.pdbx_strand_id
1 'polypeptide(L)'
;MRSYTVVPGHQGITGNEAADSLADAGAKSDIVDPGPTAQPTISGIGSIARSLAHNVTSGWWRKNEPTLSGGYRKWQLDYALKEPMELKLSRPTLHRLLALRSRHGDFEAYHKRFKHEDAETHCPCGKAKTPEHLVFCEISVRRFHSCR
;
A
#
# COMPACT_ATOMS: atom_id res chain seq x y z
N MET A 1 43.42 -11.64 -35.49
CA MET A 1 42.35 -10.89 -36.17
C MET A 1 41.53 -11.89 -36.96
N ARG A 2 40.24 -12.08 -36.67
CA ARG A 2 39.38 -12.92 -37.52
C ARG A 2 38.94 -12.08 -38.72
N SER A 3 39.27 -12.51 -39.93
CA SER A 3 38.76 -11.93 -41.17
C SER A 3 37.36 -12.48 -41.43
N TYR A 4 36.39 -11.60 -41.69
CA TYR A 4 35.05 -11.99 -42.13
C TYR A 4 34.89 -11.66 -43.60
N THR A 5 34.21 -12.55 -44.34
CA THR A 5 33.96 -12.39 -45.78
C THR A 5 32.46 -12.41 -46.00
N VAL A 6 31.95 -11.43 -46.75
CA VAL A 6 30.54 -11.40 -47.18
C VAL A 6 30.42 -12.27 -48.42
N VAL A 7 29.49 -13.22 -48.40
CA VAL A 7 29.25 -14.16 -49.49
C VAL A 7 27.83 -13.91 -50.05
N PRO A 8 27.66 -13.78 -51.38
CA PRO A 8 26.35 -13.60 -52.00
C PRO A 8 25.47 -14.85 -51.88
N GLY A 9 24.18 -14.64 -51.62
CA GLY A 9 23.16 -15.69 -51.54
C GLY A 9 22.82 -16.31 -52.90
N HIS A 10 22.42 -17.58 -52.92
CA HIS A 10 21.90 -18.29 -54.09
C HIS A 10 22.81 -18.31 -55.33
N GLN A 11 24.12 -18.45 -55.11
CA GLN A 11 25.14 -18.53 -56.18
C GLN A 11 25.76 -19.94 -56.34
N GLY A 12 25.14 -21.02 -55.80
CA GLY A 12 25.72 -22.37 -55.90
C GLY A 12 26.84 -22.65 -54.90
N ILE A 13 27.04 -21.78 -53.90
CA ILE A 13 28.14 -21.93 -52.92
C ILE A 13 27.70 -22.92 -51.86
N THR A 14 28.22 -24.14 -51.93
CA THR A 14 27.79 -25.30 -51.11
C THR A 14 27.69 -24.98 -49.62
N GLY A 15 28.66 -24.27 -49.04
CA GLY A 15 28.64 -23.91 -47.62
C GLY A 15 27.55 -22.89 -47.25
N ASN A 16 27.29 -21.93 -48.15
CA ASN A 16 26.24 -20.94 -47.95
C ASN A 16 24.85 -21.55 -48.15
N GLU A 17 24.69 -22.40 -49.15
CA GLU A 17 23.42 -23.09 -49.43
C GLU A 17 23.06 -24.12 -48.36
N ALA A 18 24.05 -24.81 -47.80
CA ALA A 18 23.84 -25.68 -46.64
C ALA A 18 23.43 -24.86 -45.39
N ALA A 19 24.06 -23.71 -45.16
CA ALA A 19 23.70 -22.82 -44.06
C ALA A 19 22.29 -22.24 -44.24
N ASP A 20 21.95 -21.80 -45.45
CA ASP A 20 20.63 -21.27 -45.82
C ASP A 20 19.56 -22.36 -45.66
N SER A 21 19.82 -23.57 -46.16
CA SER A 21 18.91 -24.71 -46.01
C SER A 21 18.65 -25.09 -44.55
N LEU A 22 19.68 -25.00 -43.69
CA LEU A 22 19.53 -25.23 -42.25
C LEU A 22 18.75 -24.12 -41.56
N ALA A 23 18.97 -22.86 -41.94
CA ALA A 23 18.20 -21.73 -41.43
C ALA A 23 16.71 -21.85 -41.83
N ASP A 24 16.44 -22.22 -43.07
CA ASP A 24 15.09 -22.45 -43.60
C ASP A 24 14.38 -23.62 -42.90
N ALA A 25 15.10 -24.70 -42.62
CA ALA A 25 14.59 -25.82 -41.83
C ALA A 25 14.27 -25.42 -40.38
N GLY A 26 15.12 -24.58 -39.77
CA GLY A 26 14.87 -24.01 -38.45
C GLY A 26 13.64 -23.10 -38.43
N ALA A 27 13.50 -22.24 -39.43
CA ALA A 27 12.36 -21.32 -39.57
C ALA A 27 11.02 -22.05 -39.80
N LYS A 28 11.05 -23.21 -40.48
CA LYS A 28 9.87 -24.05 -40.74
C LYS A 28 9.61 -25.07 -39.63
N SER A 29 10.46 -25.16 -38.61
CA SER A 29 10.24 -26.07 -37.49
C SER A 29 9.17 -25.52 -36.55
N ASP A 30 8.21 -26.36 -36.15
CA ASP A 30 7.21 -26.03 -35.12
C ASP A 30 7.83 -25.99 -33.70
N ILE A 31 9.15 -26.24 -33.62
CA ILE A 31 9.93 -26.17 -32.37
C ILE A 31 10.23 -24.69 -32.12
N VAL A 32 9.25 -24.00 -31.56
CA VAL A 32 9.49 -22.71 -30.93
C VAL A 32 10.21 -23.01 -29.62
N ASP A 33 11.55 -22.98 -29.62
CA ASP A 33 12.27 -22.81 -28.36
C ASP A 33 11.82 -21.46 -27.81
N PRO A 34 11.01 -21.45 -26.75
CA PRO A 34 10.49 -20.22 -26.22
C PRO A 34 11.69 -19.62 -25.52
N GLY A 35 12.46 -18.81 -26.26
CA GLY A 35 13.78 -18.34 -25.85
C GLY A 35 13.74 -17.63 -24.50
N PRO A 36 14.85 -17.04 -24.02
CA PRO A 36 14.93 -16.45 -22.68
C PRO A 36 13.79 -15.47 -22.33
N THR A 37 13.14 -14.87 -23.33
CA THR A 37 11.96 -14.01 -23.24
C THR A 37 10.66 -14.68 -22.83
N ALA A 38 10.55 -16.01 -22.92
CA ALA A 38 9.36 -16.75 -22.52
C ALA A 38 9.39 -17.24 -21.07
N GLN A 39 10.55 -17.13 -20.41
CA GLN A 39 10.66 -17.38 -18.98
C GLN A 39 10.08 -16.17 -18.22
N PRO A 40 9.26 -16.39 -17.18
CA PRO A 40 8.72 -15.29 -16.40
C PRO A 40 9.87 -14.53 -15.72
N THR A 41 9.92 -13.22 -15.93
CA THR A 41 10.94 -12.38 -15.30
C THR A 41 10.75 -12.36 -13.77
N ILE A 42 11.82 -12.15 -13.02
CA ILE A 42 11.76 -11.98 -11.55
C ILE A 42 10.74 -10.90 -11.17
N SER A 43 10.72 -9.79 -11.91
CA SER A 43 9.73 -8.72 -11.73
C SER A 43 8.30 -9.19 -12.00
N GLY A 44 8.09 -10.02 -13.02
CA GLY A 44 6.80 -10.61 -13.36
C GLY A 44 6.28 -11.54 -12.26
N ILE A 45 7.11 -12.46 -11.78
CA ILE A 45 6.80 -13.36 -10.65
C ILE A 45 6.44 -12.52 -9.41
N GLY A 46 7.25 -11.51 -9.10
CA GLY A 46 6.99 -10.61 -7.98
C GLY A 46 5.66 -9.84 -8.10
N SER A 47 5.29 -9.41 -9.31
CA SER A 47 4.00 -8.75 -9.55
C SER A 47 2.81 -9.69 -9.37
N ILE A 48 2.93 -10.94 -9.82
CA ILE A 48 1.90 -11.97 -9.60
C ILE A 48 1.75 -12.24 -8.09
N ALA A 49 2.86 -12.42 -7.37
CA ALA A 49 2.84 -12.67 -5.93
C ALA A 49 2.17 -11.51 -5.16
N ARG A 50 2.51 -10.25 -5.48
CA ARG A 50 1.86 -9.07 -4.89
C ARG A 50 0.36 -9.02 -5.18
N SER A 51 -0.04 -9.35 -6.41
CA SER A 51 -1.46 -9.34 -6.81
C SER A 51 -2.26 -10.42 -6.08
N LEU A 52 -1.69 -11.62 -5.94
CA LEU A 52 -2.29 -12.71 -5.16
C LEU A 52 -2.46 -12.32 -3.69
N ALA A 53 -1.41 -11.79 -3.06
CA ALA A 53 -1.46 -11.32 -1.68
C ALA A 53 -2.53 -10.23 -1.50
N HIS A 54 -2.55 -9.22 -2.40
CA HIS A 54 -3.54 -8.15 -2.37
C HIS A 54 -4.97 -8.69 -2.47
N ASN A 55 -5.23 -9.64 -3.36
CA ASN A 55 -6.56 -10.22 -3.55
C ASN A 55 -7.03 -11.02 -2.34
N VAL A 56 -6.15 -11.83 -1.74
CA VAL A 56 -6.45 -12.60 -0.52
C VAL A 56 -6.77 -11.67 0.64
N THR A 57 -5.92 -10.66 0.86
CA THR A 57 -6.09 -9.68 1.92
C THR A 57 -7.37 -8.86 1.75
N SER A 58 -7.63 -8.35 0.55
CA SER A 58 -8.85 -7.59 0.25
C SER A 58 -10.10 -8.45 0.39
N GLY A 59 -10.05 -9.70 -0.06
CA GLY A 59 -11.15 -10.65 0.10
C GLY A 59 -11.45 -10.98 1.56
N TRP A 60 -10.40 -11.12 2.39
CA TRP A 60 -10.57 -11.26 3.83
C TRP A 60 -11.19 -10.01 4.45
N TRP A 61 -10.71 -8.81 4.11
CA TRP A 61 -11.27 -7.57 4.66
C TRP A 61 -12.75 -7.41 4.34
N ARG A 62 -13.17 -7.62 3.09
CA ARG A 62 -14.58 -7.52 2.68
C ARG A 62 -15.51 -8.48 3.43
N LYS A 63 -14.99 -9.64 3.86
CA LYS A 63 -15.75 -10.59 4.69
C LYS A 63 -15.86 -10.13 6.15
N ASN A 64 -14.86 -9.40 6.66
CA ASN A 64 -14.78 -8.98 8.05
C ASN A 64 -15.33 -7.58 8.31
N GLU A 65 -15.28 -6.66 7.34
CA GLU A 65 -15.78 -5.29 7.48
C GLU A 65 -17.23 -5.23 8.03
N PRO A 66 -18.17 -6.10 7.62
CA PRO A 66 -19.53 -6.10 8.17
C PRO A 66 -19.62 -6.53 9.63
N THR A 67 -18.59 -7.18 10.20
CA THR A 67 -18.56 -7.58 11.62
C THR A 67 -18.13 -6.44 12.53
N LEU A 68 -17.58 -5.35 11.98
CA LEU A 68 -17.25 -4.15 12.73
C LEU A 68 -18.51 -3.52 13.34
N SER A 69 -18.35 -2.99 14.56
CA SER A 69 -19.42 -2.21 15.21
C SER A 69 -19.79 -1.00 14.35
N GLY A 70 -21.03 -0.53 14.47
CA GLY A 70 -21.51 0.63 13.70
C GLY A 70 -20.65 1.88 13.88
N GLY A 71 -20.05 2.03 15.07
CA GLY A 71 -19.08 3.09 15.37
C GLY A 71 -17.84 3.02 14.49
N TYR A 72 -17.26 1.83 14.31
CA TYR A 72 -16.09 1.62 13.45
C TYR A 72 -16.43 1.64 11.95
N ARG A 73 -17.62 1.16 11.56
CA ARG A 73 -18.06 1.18 10.16
C ARG A 73 -18.20 2.59 9.59
N LYS A 74 -18.58 3.57 10.41
CA LYS A 74 -18.65 5.00 10.03
C LYS A 74 -17.32 5.54 9.50
N TRP A 75 -16.20 4.93 9.87
CA TRP A 75 -14.87 5.37 9.48
C TRP A 75 -14.48 4.97 8.06
N GLN A 76 -15.21 4.03 7.44
CA GLN A 76 -14.93 3.54 6.08
C GLN A 76 -13.43 3.23 5.90
N LEU A 77 -12.87 2.45 6.84
CA LEU A 77 -11.45 2.15 6.83
C LEU A 77 -11.13 1.17 5.70
N ASP A 78 -10.19 1.55 4.85
CA ASP A 78 -9.55 0.60 3.96
C ASP A 78 -8.54 -0.25 4.74
N TYR A 79 -8.46 -1.53 4.41
CA TYR A 79 -7.40 -2.38 4.93
C TYR A 79 -6.12 -2.17 4.14
N ALA A 80 -5.15 -1.49 4.75
CA ALA A 80 -3.83 -1.28 4.19
C ALA A 80 -2.76 -2.01 5.03
N LEU A 81 -1.93 -2.82 4.37
CA LEU A 81 -0.72 -3.39 4.98
C LEU A 81 0.42 -2.37 5.08
N LYS A 82 0.38 -1.34 4.23
CA LYS A 82 1.38 -0.30 4.21
C LYS A 82 1.15 0.67 5.37
N GLU A 83 2.25 1.13 5.95
CA GLU A 83 2.22 2.16 6.98
C GLU A 83 1.50 3.43 6.49
N PRO A 84 0.46 3.90 7.20
CA PRO A 84 -0.26 5.11 6.83
C PRO A 84 0.60 6.35 7.08
N MET A 85 0.42 7.39 6.27
CA MET A 85 1.23 8.61 6.35
C MET A 85 1.03 9.37 7.66
N GLU A 86 -0.11 9.17 8.31
CA GLU A 86 -0.48 9.73 9.59
C GLU A 86 0.51 9.32 10.71
N LEU A 87 1.18 8.17 10.59
CA LEU A 87 2.22 7.77 11.56
C LEU A 87 3.48 8.63 11.47
N LYS A 88 3.67 9.36 10.37
CA LYS A 88 4.76 10.33 10.22
C LYS A 88 4.48 11.67 10.90
N LEU A 89 3.26 11.88 11.41
CA LEU A 89 2.92 13.08 12.17
C LEU A 89 3.74 13.15 13.45
N SER A 90 3.96 14.37 13.94
CA SER A 90 4.57 14.55 15.26
C SER A 90 3.77 13.79 16.33
N ARG A 91 4.45 13.23 17.33
CA ARG A 91 3.80 12.46 18.41
C ARG A 91 2.59 13.20 19.04
N PRO A 92 2.65 14.51 19.35
CA PRO A 92 1.48 15.25 19.84
C PRO A 92 0.32 15.32 18.84
N THR A 93 0.61 15.51 17.55
CA THR A 93 -0.43 15.57 16.51
C THR A 93 -1.07 14.21 16.29
N LEU A 94 -0.27 13.15 16.21
CA LEU A 94 -0.76 11.78 16.06
C LEU A 94 -1.64 11.40 17.26
N HIS A 95 -1.22 11.71 18.48
CA HIS A 95 -2.02 11.49 19.68
C HIS A 95 -3.41 12.14 19.55
N ARG A 96 -3.48 13.42 19.16
CA ARG A 96 -4.77 14.13 19.00
C ARG A 96 -5.64 13.48 17.94
N LEU A 97 -5.05 13.14 16.79
CA LEU A 97 -5.78 12.48 15.72
C LEU A 97 -6.39 11.18 16.23
N LEU A 98 -5.61 10.32 16.90
CA LEU A 98 -6.09 9.07 17.46
C LEU A 98 -7.17 9.28 18.52
N ALA A 99 -7.03 10.30 19.38
CA ALA A 99 -8.03 10.63 20.39
C ALA A 99 -9.35 11.10 19.74
N LEU A 100 -9.29 12.02 18.78
CA LEU A 100 -10.45 12.48 18.02
C LEU A 100 -11.13 11.34 17.29
N ARG A 101 -10.34 10.42 16.71
CA ARG A 101 -10.88 9.30 15.96
C ARG A 101 -11.55 8.25 16.85
N SER A 102 -10.87 7.85 17.89
CA SER A 102 -11.41 6.85 18.81
C SER A 102 -12.49 7.44 19.73
N ARG A 103 -12.53 8.77 19.91
CA ARG A 103 -13.22 9.47 21.01
C ARG A 103 -12.75 8.99 22.39
N HIS A 104 -11.56 8.40 22.45
CA HIS A 104 -10.89 8.04 23.69
C HIS A 104 -9.85 9.11 24.02
N GLY A 105 -9.80 9.51 25.28
CA GLY A 105 -8.89 10.55 25.75
C GLY A 105 -9.57 11.45 26.77
N ASP A 106 -9.03 12.65 26.91
CA ASP A 106 -9.50 13.68 27.84
C ASP A 106 -10.76 14.38 27.30
N PHE A 107 -11.83 13.60 27.10
CA PHE A 107 -13.14 14.08 26.67
C PHE A 107 -14.18 13.83 27.74
N GLU A 108 -15.08 14.79 27.93
CA GLU A 108 -16.14 14.71 28.92
C GLU A 108 -16.98 13.42 28.75
N ALA A 109 -17.37 13.10 27.51
CA ALA A 109 -18.19 11.93 27.22
C ALA A 109 -17.49 10.61 27.62
N TYR A 110 -16.16 10.54 27.49
CA TYR A 110 -15.38 9.39 27.90
C TYR A 110 -15.35 9.26 29.43
N HIS A 111 -14.98 10.33 30.13
CA HIS A 111 -14.93 10.35 31.59
C HIS A 111 -16.29 10.06 32.23
N LYS A 112 -17.39 10.61 31.69
CA LYS A 112 -18.76 10.32 32.13
C LYS A 112 -19.12 8.84 31.96
N ARG A 113 -18.78 8.24 30.81
CA ARG A 113 -19.08 6.83 30.52
C ARG A 113 -18.37 5.88 31.49
N PHE A 114 -17.13 6.19 31.86
CA PHE A 114 -16.31 5.37 32.76
C PHE A 114 -16.35 5.82 34.23
N LYS A 115 -17.14 6.85 34.56
CA LYS A 115 -17.31 7.39 35.92
C LYS A 115 -16.00 7.80 36.60
N HIS A 116 -15.13 8.48 35.87
CA HIS A 116 -13.94 9.08 36.47
C HIS A 116 -14.34 10.34 37.24
N GLU A 117 -14.25 10.31 38.58
CA GLU A 117 -14.72 11.40 39.46
C GLU A 117 -13.72 12.56 39.57
N ASP A 118 -12.43 12.28 39.36
CA ASP A 118 -11.30 13.20 39.47
C ASP A 118 -10.96 13.90 38.14
N ALA A 119 -11.66 13.54 37.07
CA ALA A 119 -11.35 14.04 35.74
C ALA A 119 -11.88 15.46 35.52
N GLU A 120 -10.99 16.37 35.15
CA GLU A 120 -11.38 17.68 34.65
C GLU A 120 -12.07 17.53 33.29
N THR A 121 -13.38 17.73 33.26
CA THR A 121 -14.20 17.54 32.05
C THR A 121 -14.37 18.81 31.22
N HIS A 122 -13.96 19.96 31.77
CA HIS A 122 -14.11 21.26 31.14
C HIS A 122 -12.74 21.83 30.76
N CYS A 123 -12.69 22.50 29.62
CA CYS A 123 -11.55 23.32 29.24
C CYS A 123 -11.53 24.58 30.12
N PRO A 124 -10.36 25.18 30.40
CA PRO A 124 -10.29 26.47 31.10
C PRO A 124 -11.08 27.60 30.44
N CYS A 125 -11.46 27.46 29.16
CA CYS A 125 -12.38 28.40 28.52
C CYS A 125 -13.85 28.24 28.97
N GLY A 126 -14.15 27.32 29.89
CA GLY A 126 -15.48 27.05 30.44
C GLY A 126 -16.36 26.08 29.63
N LYS A 127 -15.89 25.56 28.48
CA LYS A 127 -16.65 24.61 27.64
C LYS A 127 -16.27 23.17 27.94
N ALA A 128 -17.22 22.25 27.81
CA ALA A 128 -16.96 20.82 27.91
C ALA A 128 -15.89 20.37 26.89
N LYS A 129 -15.02 19.45 27.28
CA LYS A 129 -14.01 18.85 26.40
C LYS A 129 -14.69 17.89 25.43
N THR A 130 -15.13 18.40 24.29
CA THR A 130 -15.63 17.61 23.17
C THR A 130 -14.55 17.45 22.09
N PRO A 131 -14.66 16.44 21.20
CA PRO A 131 -13.75 16.32 20.06
C PRO A 131 -13.66 17.60 19.22
N GLU A 132 -14.80 18.25 18.96
CA GLU A 132 -14.86 19.51 18.21
C GLU A 132 -14.16 20.63 18.98
N HIS A 133 -14.37 20.70 20.29
CA HIS A 133 -13.77 21.71 21.15
C HIS A 133 -12.23 21.67 21.14
N LEU A 134 -11.65 20.47 21.08
CA LEU A 134 -10.20 20.27 21.04
C LEU A 134 -9.55 20.88 19.79
N VAL A 135 -10.30 21.01 18.69
CA VAL A 135 -9.82 21.59 17.43
C VAL A 135 -9.98 23.11 17.41
N PHE A 136 -11.12 23.63 17.90
CA PHE A 136 -11.47 25.05 17.75
C PHE A 136 -11.04 25.95 18.92
N CYS A 137 -10.68 25.39 20.08
CA CYS A 137 -10.33 26.17 21.25
C CYS A 137 -8.85 26.56 21.26
N GLU A 138 -8.56 27.86 21.21
CA GLU A 138 -7.18 28.36 21.28
C GLU A 138 -6.44 27.94 22.55
N ILE A 139 -7.13 27.91 23.71
CA ILE A 139 -6.53 27.50 24.99
C ILE A 139 -6.16 26.02 24.95
N SER A 140 -7.05 25.18 24.45
CA SER A 140 -6.79 23.75 24.26
C SER A 140 -5.59 23.57 23.33
N VAL A 141 -5.60 24.21 22.16
CA VAL A 141 -4.52 24.12 21.17
C VAL A 141 -3.18 24.56 21.76
N ARG A 142 -3.13 25.70 22.48
CA ARG A 142 -1.91 26.25 23.10
C ARG A 142 -1.34 25.34 24.18
N ARG A 143 -2.17 24.84 25.12
CA ARG A 143 -1.73 23.97 26.23
C ARG A 143 -1.00 22.70 25.75
N PHE A 144 -1.36 22.21 24.57
CA PHE A 144 -0.70 21.06 23.98
C PHE A 144 0.60 21.40 23.24
N HIS A 145 0.79 22.63 22.75
CA HIS A 145 2.06 23.04 22.13
C HIS A 145 3.16 23.32 23.17
N SER A 146 2.78 23.59 24.41
CA SER A 146 3.69 23.80 25.55
C SER A 146 4.20 22.52 26.21
N CYS A 147 3.64 21.35 25.88
CA CYS A 147 4.14 20.05 26.32
C CYS A 147 5.17 19.56 25.29
N ARG A 148 6.35 20.18 25.29
CA ARG A 148 7.55 19.69 24.57
C ARG A 148 8.45 18.95 25.54
#